data_AF-A0A3D8YGI8-F1
#
_entry.id   AF-A0A3D8YGI8-F1
#
_cell.length_a   1.000
_cell.length_b   1.000
_cell.length_c   1.000
_cell.angle_alpha   90.00
_cell.angle_beta   90.00
_cell.angle_gamma   90.00
#
_symmetry.space_group_name_H-M   'P 1'
#
loop_
_entity.id
_entity.type
_entity.pdbx_description
1 polymer ?
#
loop_
_entity_poly.entity_id
_entity_poly.type
_entity_poly.pdbx_seq_one_letter_code
_entity_poly.pdbx_strand_id
1 'polypeptide(L)'
;MTTDPRHESVGADSKHPVINCHTHIFTSDYVPPHLAKTFIPEPLHRIFSLGWLVPAAKWWFNSNSSPYKWPYQRWYILLIQTLYRIRIGIARSRILSAVKFVVGLIIAASIFYELKKLYFPVIESDQHILFKAVNLLTGWLESAGMLIITNSWFLKSVLLILLLTFFPSGRNLLIFLMRRTIWFFKILPGKQTFALISRYINIVMLARYKDQFRIFSRLRSQYPKGSAMVVLPMDMEYMKAGKPIKSYETQMKELARVKANHKDFIYPFIFVDPRRITDERSVESKELFFDYEIQDNKVKLRPCFIKTYIEVHKFSGFKIYPALGYHVFDERLLALWKYAADNNLPIMTHCIRGTIFYRGDKKKDWDQHPVFEQYEGNQDDTPSVAEHFRPLLFKQTKPIDVQEIFTHPMNYACLLKREWLAVIVAKSQDPKVKQLFGYDQQRGTISCGLEELKICFGHFGGEDEWLKYFERDRDSWGQQLQRYPLRGISFISENGKTPDRRKPEKLWKYADWYSLICSMMLQHPNVYADISYILHDTQKILPLLKQTLCHPELRRKVLYGTDFYVVRNHKSDKQMLAEMMNGLSTEEFDQIARLNPRTFLNLKI
;
A
#
# COMPACT_ATOMS: atom_id res chain seq x y z
N MET A 1 17.67 54.54 -3.33
CA MET A 1 18.03 53.56 -2.29
C MET A 1 16.86 52.61 -2.12
N THR A 2 16.89 51.49 -2.83
CA THR A 2 15.87 50.44 -2.77
C THR A 2 16.62 49.13 -2.53
N THR A 3 16.55 48.64 -1.30
CA THR A 3 17.21 47.42 -0.85
C THR A 3 16.49 46.20 -1.41
N ASP A 4 17.23 45.40 -2.18
CA ASP A 4 16.85 44.08 -2.68
C ASP A 4 16.69 43.11 -1.48
N PRO A 5 15.54 42.43 -1.29
CA PRO A 5 15.33 41.53 -0.16
C PRO A 5 15.99 40.14 -0.35
N ARG A 6 16.87 39.97 -1.34
CA ARG A 6 17.58 38.71 -1.60
C ARG A 6 18.94 38.70 -0.92
N HIS A 7 18.96 38.66 0.41
CA HIS A 7 20.05 38.07 1.21
C HIS A 7 19.69 38.22 2.70
N GLU A 8 18.67 37.47 3.14
CA GLU A 8 18.58 37.15 4.57
C GLU A 8 19.75 36.24 4.92
N SER A 9 20.65 36.75 5.75
CA SER A 9 21.73 36.00 6.39
C SER A 9 21.13 34.78 7.11
N VAL A 10 21.47 33.58 6.64
CA VAL A 10 21.14 32.34 7.34
C VAL A 10 21.93 32.34 8.66
N GLY A 11 21.26 32.68 9.76
CA GLY A 11 21.84 32.63 11.09
C GLY A 11 22.30 31.22 11.46
N ALA A 12 23.31 31.16 12.33
CA ALA A 12 24.00 29.93 12.78
C ALA A 12 23.13 28.91 13.56
N ASP A 13 21.79 29.08 13.58
CA ASP A 13 20.82 28.24 14.29
C ASP A 13 19.83 27.50 13.38
N SER A 14 20.04 27.45 12.06
CA SER A 14 19.07 26.83 11.16
C SER A 14 19.17 25.29 11.15
N LYS A 15 18.20 24.61 11.80
CA LYS A 15 18.05 23.14 11.72
C LYS A 15 17.98 22.66 10.27
N HIS A 16 18.60 21.52 9.95
CA HIS A 16 18.50 20.91 8.62
C HIS A 16 17.06 20.66 8.19
N PRO A 17 16.69 20.83 6.91
CA PRO A 17 15.33 20.59 6.46
C PRO A 17 14.83 19.16 6.71
N VAL A 18 13.52 19.04 7.00
CA VAL A 18 12.81 17.76 7.11
C VAL A 18 12.88 17.01 5.78
N ILE A 19 13.17 15.71 5.85
CA ILE A 19 13.14 14.78 4.72
C ILE A 19 12.08 13.72 4.98
N ASN A 20 11.06 13.66 4.12
CA ASN A 20 10.14 12.52 4.09
C ASN A 20 10.78 11.41 3.24
N CYS A 21 11.10 10.27 3.84
CA CYS A 21 11.85 9.19 3.19
C CYS A 21 11.00 8.23 2.36
N HIS A 22 9.68 8.40 2.30
CA HIS A 22 8.81 7.46 1.61
C HIS A 22 7.59 8.17 1.02
N THR A 23 7.67 8.50 -0.27
CA THR A 23 6.58 9.11 -1.02
C THR A 23 6.49 8.55 -2.43
N HIS A 24 5.31 8.61 -3.02
CA HIS A 24 4.97 8.19 -4.36
C HIS A 24 4.27 9.33 -5.10
N ILE A 25 4.65 9.56 -6.36
CA ILE A 25 4.04 10.61 -7.19
C ILE A 25 3.52 10.11 -8.55
N PHE A 26 3.49 8.80 -8.78
CA PHE A 26 2.98 8.22 -10.02
C PHE A 26 1.47 8.48 -10.18
N THR A 27 0.98 8.59 -11.41
CA THR A 27 -0.44 8.76 -11.76
C THR A 27 -1.16 7.42 -11.94
N SER A 28 -2.49 7.43 -11.99
CA SER A 28 -3.32 6.25 -12.30
C SER A 28 -2.94 5.55 -13.60
N ASP A 29 -2.37 6.28 -14.56
CA ASP A 29 -2.00 5.73 -15.87
C ASP A 29 -0.83 4.73 -15.80
N TYR A 30 -0.07 4.71 -14.69
CA TYR A 30 0.98 3.72 -14.41
C TYR A 30 0.48 2.52 -13.60
N VAL A 31 -0.81 2.48 -13.29
CA VAL A 31 -1.43 1.41 -12.51
C VAL A 31 -2.18 0.46 -13.45
N PRO A 32 -2.01 -0.86 -13.32
CA PRO A 32 -2.72 -1.84 -14.14
C PRO A 32 -4.25 -1.77 -13.99
N PRO A 33 -5.01 -2.00 -15.08
CA PRO A 33 -6.46 -1.81 -15.09
C PRO A 33 -7.25 -2.81 -14.25
N HIS A 34 -6.74 -4.03 -14.08
CA HIS A 34 -7.42 -5.15 -13.40
C HIS A 34 -6.83 -5.43 -12.03
N LEU A 35 -6.51 -4.39 -11.26
CA LEU A 35 -6.08 -4.57 -9.88
C LEU A 35 -7.10 -5.39 -9.07
N ALA A 36 -8.40 -5.32 -9.37
CA ALA A 36 -9.50 -5.98 -8.63
C ALA A 36 -9.68 -7.47 -8.94
N LYS A 37 -8.90 -8.01 -9.88
CA LYS A 37 -9.04 -9.37 -10.42
C LYS A 37 -9.12 -10.46 -9.34
N THR A 38 -8.43 -10.30 -8.22
CA THR A 38 -8.38 -11.30 -7.14
C THR A 38 -9.46 -11.11 -6.07
N PHE A 39 -10.26 -10.04 -6.12
CA PHE A 39 -11.23 -9.70 -5.07
C PHE A 39 -12.67 -9.64 -5.56
N ILE A 40 -12.88 -9.42 -6.86
CA ILE A 40 -14.18 -9.30 -7.48
C ILE A 40 -14.32 -10.45 -8.50
N PRO A 41 -15.36 -11.29 -8.43
CA PRO A 41 -15.56 -12.38 -9.38
C PRO A 41 -15.80 -11.86 -10.81
N GLU A 42 -15.52 -12.70 -11.81
CA GLU A 42 -15.99 -12.47 -13.19
C GLU A 42 -17.52 -12.48 -13.25
N PRO A 43 -18.19 -11.64 -14.08
CA PRO A 43 -17.64 -10.61 -14.96
C PRO A 43 -17.43 -9.23 -14.29
N LEU A 44 -17.78 -9.10 -13.01
CA LEU A 44 -17.89 -7.81 -12.32
C LEU A 44 -16.57 -7.04 -12.26
N HIS A 45 -15.43 -7.72 -12.12
CA HIS A 45 -14.14 -7.03 -12.02
C HIS A 45 -13.74 -6.30 -13.31
N ARG A 46 -14.29 -6.70 -14.47
CA ARG A 46 -14.07 -6.00 -15.75
C ARG A 46 -14.88 -4.71 -15.82
N ILE A 47 -16.10 -4.73 -15.28
CA ILE A 47 -16.98 -3.55 -15.16
C ILE A 47 -16.38 -2.53 -14.19
N PHE A 48 -15.85 -2.99 -13.06
CA PHE A 48 -15.16 -2.15 -12.08
C PHE A 48 -13.65 -1.96 -12.38
N SER A 49 -13.24 -2.13 -13.64
CA SER A 49 -11.85 -1.89 -14.03
C SER A 49 -11.51 -0.39 -13.99
N LEU A 50 -10.22 -0.06 -13.79
CA LEU A 50 -9.78 1.32 -13.82
C LEU A 50 -10.06 1.99 -15.17
N GLY A 51 -10.12 1.22 -16.26
CA GLY A 51 -10.41 1.72 -17.60
C GLY A 51 -11.73 2.50 -17.69
N TRP A 52 -12.73 2.16 -16.88
CA TRP A 52 -14.02 2.88 -16.85
C TRP A 52 -14.11 3.87 -15.68
N LEU A 53 -13.63 3.48 -14.50
CA LEU A 53 -13.71 4.30 -13.30
C LEU A 53 -12.84 5.56 -13.37
N VAL A 54 -11.64 5.48 -13.95
CA VAL A 54 -10.70 6.62 -14.09
C VAL A 54 -11.30 7.71 -14.99
N PRO A 55 -11.81 7.43 -16.21
CA PRO A 55 -12.52 8.43 -17.01
C PRO A 55 -13.75 9.01 -16.32
N ALA A 56 -14.58 8.18 -15.67
CA ALA A 56 -15.76 8.64 -14.94
C ALA A 56 -15.39 9.61 -13.81
N ALA A 57 -14.34 9.31 -13.04
CA ALA A 57 -13.84 10.20 -12.00
C ALA A 57 -13.18 11.46 -12.58
N LYS A 58 -12.42 11.36 -13.68
CA LYS A 58 -11.88 12.53 -14.40
C LYS A 58 -13.01 13.46 -14.84
N TRP A 59 -14.10 12.93 -15.40
CA TRP A 59 -15.29 13.71 -15.74
C TRP A 59 -15.93 14.34 -14.49
N TRP A 60 -16.16 13.55 -13.44
CA TRP A 60 -16.77 14.02 -12.19
C TRP A 60 -15.98 15.15 -11.52
N PHE A 61 -14.65 15.12 -11.51
CA PHE A 61 -13.87 16.16 -10.83
C PHE A 61 -13.46 17.33 -11.73
N ASN A 62 -13.25 17.11 -13.03
CA ASN A 62 -12.67 18.13 -13.90
C ASN A 62 -13.69 18.81 -14.82
N SER A 63 -14.79 18.14 -15.19
CA SER A 63 -15.80 18.71 -16.09
C SER A 63 -16.51 19.92 -15.46
N ASN A 64 -16.82 20.93 -16.27
CA ASN A 64 -17.62 22.09 -15.82
C ASN A 64 -19.08 21.72 -15.59
N SER A 65 -19.60 20.72 -16.30
CA SER A 65 -20.98 20.24 -16.18
C SER A 65 -21.17 19.20 -15.07
N SER A 66 -20.12 18.87 -14.31
CA SER A 66 -20.18 17.82 -13.31
C SER A 66 -21.01 18.23 -12.08
N PRO A 67 -21.79 17.28 -11.50
CA PRO A 67 -22.46 17.47 -10.23
C PRO A 67 -21.56 17.89 -9.06
N TYR A 68 -20.27 17.52 -9.10
CA TYR A 68 -19.29 17.95 -8.10
C TYR A 68 -19.18 19.47 -7.98
N LYS A 69 -19.37 20.20 -9.09
CA LYS A 69 -19.29 21.66 -9.12
C LYS A 69 -20.63 22.35 -8.83
N TRP A 70 -21.75 21.60 -8.81
CA TRP A 70 -23.07 22.17 -8.55
C TRP A 70 -23.14 22.98 -7.25
N PRO A 71 -22.55 22.57 -6.11
CA PRO A 71 -22.55 23.38 -4.89
C PRO A 71 -22.03 24.82 -5.05
N TYR A 72 -21.18 25.06 -6.04
CA TYR A 72 -20.60 26.38 -6.34
C TYR A 72 -21.39 27.15 -7.42
N GLN A 73 -22.43 26.56 -8.01
CA GLN A 73 -23.26 27.17 -9.05
C GLN A 73 -24.45 27.91 -8.44
N ARG A 74 -24.75 29.09 -8.99
CA ARG A 74 -25.83 29.96 -8.48
C ARG A 74 -27.19 29.28 -8.44
N TRP A 75 -27.56 28.54 -9.50
CA TRP A 75 -28.85 27.84 -9.57
C TRP A 75 -29.01 26.79 -8.46
N TYR A 76 -27.94 26.07 -8.11
CA TYR A 76 -27.97 25.04 -7.08
C TYR A 76 -28.05 25.67 -5.69
N ILE A 77 -27.30 26.75 -5.44
CA ILE A 77 -27.39 27.51 -4.19
C ILE A 77 -28.84 28.00 -3.99
N LEU A 78 -29.45 28.58 -5.03
CA LEU A 78 -30.85 29.02 -4.99
C LEU A 78 -31.82 27.85 -4.77
N LEU A 79 -31.62 26.71 -5.46
CA LEU A 79 -32.42 25.51 -5.27
C LEU A 79 -32.35 25.03 -3.81
N ILE A 80 -31.16 24.91 -3.23
CA ILE A 80 -30.97 24.47 -1.85
C ILE A 80 -31.61 25.46 -0.86
N GLN A 81 -31.47 26.77 -1.08
CA GLN A 81 -32.11 27.79 -0.27
C GLN A 81 -33.65 27.68 -0.34
N THR A 82 -34.21 27.48 -1.53
CA THR A 82 -35.65 27.29 -1.75
C THR A 82 -36.15 26.02 -1.06
N LEU A 83 -35.46 24.90 -1.24
CA LEU A 83 -35.78 23.64 -0.58
C LEU A 83 -35.71 23.75 0.95
N TYR A 84 -34.73 24.49 1.48
CA TYR A 84 -34.64 24.79 2.90
C TYR A 84 -35.83 25.62 3.38
N ARG A 85 -36.20 26.69 2.67
CA ARG A 85 -37.37 27.53 2.99
C ARG A 85 -38.68 26.73 3.01
N ILE A 86 -38.87 25.84 2.04
CA ILE A 86 -40.03 24.92 2.01
C ILE A 86 -39.99 23.99 3.23
N ARG A 87 -38.85 23.34 3.50
CA ARG A 87 -38.70 22.41 4.62
C ARG A 87 -38.95 23.08 5.97
N ILE A 88 -38.38 24.26 6.21
CA ILE A 88 -38.57 24.98 7.47
C ILE A 88 -39.99 25.55 7.60
N GLY A 89 -40.61 25.97 6.49
CA GLY A 89 -42.02 26.38 6.47
C GLY A 89 -42.96 25.22 6.87
N ILE A 90 -42.74 24.03 6.32
CA ILE A 90 -43.49 22.83 6.70
C ILE A 90 -43.22 22.45 8.16
N ALA A 91 -41.96 22.47 8.60
CA ALA A 91 -41.60 22.09 9.98
C ALA A 91 -42.18 23.04 11.05
N ARG A 92 -42.34 24.32 10.72
CA ARG A 92 -42.91 25.33 11.63
C ARG A 92 -44.43 25.29 11.72
N SER A 93 -45.12 24.63 10.78
CA SER A 93 -46.58 24.50 10.78
C SER A 93 -47.01 23.07 11.11
N ARG A 94 -47.75 22.90 12.21
CA ARG A 94 -48.30 21.59 12.59
C ARG A 94 -49.23 21.01 11.52
N ILE A 95 -50.01 21.87 10.86
CA ILE A 95 -50.93 21.49 9.78
C ILE A 95 -50.14 20.98 8.57
N LEU A 96 -49.16 21.75 8.09
CA LEU A 96 -48.35 21.34 6.93
C LEU A 96 -47.52 20.09 7.22
N SER A 97 -47.07 19.90 8.46
CA SER A 97 -46.38 18.68 8.88
C SER A 97 -47.31 17.45 8.83
N ALA A 98 -48.56 17.59 9.30
CA ALA A 98 -49.57 16.53 9.21
C ALA A 98 -49.92 16.21 7.75
N VAL A 99 -50.16 17.23 6.93
CA VAL A 99 -50.41 17.07 5.49
C VAL A 99 -49.23 16.37 4.81
N LYS A 100 -48.01 16.80 5.09
CA LYS A 100 -46.80 16.15 4.58
C LYS A 100 -46.77 14.68 4.98
N PHE A 101 -47.06 14.33 6.22
CA PHE A 101 -47.08 12.94 6.66
C PHE A 101 -48.07 12.09 5.86
N VAL A 102 -49.30 12.56 5.69
CA VAL A 102 -50.35 11.86 4.92
C VAL A 102 -49.96 11.71 3.44
N VAL A 103 -49.49 12.79 2.80
CA VAL A 103 -49.00 12.76 1.41
C VAL A 103 -47.82 11.79 1.27
N GLY A 104 -46.93 11.75 2.26
CA GLY A 104 -45.81 10.81 2.31
C GLY A 104 -46.24 9.35 2.36
N LEU A 105 -47.28 9.05 3.16
CA LEU A 105 -47.87 7.71 3.23
C LEU A 105 -48.47 7.30 1.88
N ILE A 106 -49.22 8.19 1.23
CA ILE A 106 -49.83 7.94 -0.08
C ILE A 106 -48.77 7.68 -1.15
N ILE A 107 -47.73 8.54 -1.24
CA ILE A 107 -46.64 8.37 -2.21
C ILE A 107 -45.89 7.05 -1.94
N ALA A 108 -45.58 6.74 -0.68
CA ALA A 108 -44.92 5.50 -0.32
C ALA A 108 -45.77 4.28 -0.71
N ALA A 109 -47.05 4.26 -0.34
CA ALA A 109 -47.98 3.18 -0.66
C ALA A 109 -48.12 2.97 -2.18
N SER A 110 -48.17 4.06 -2.95
CA SER A 110 -48.24 4.01 -4.42
C SER A 110 -46.98 3.40 -5.04
N ILE A 111 -45.79 3.77 -4.54
CA ILE A 111 -44.52 3.17 -5.00
C ILE A 111 -44.42 1.70 -4.61
N PHE A 112 -44.82 1.34 -3.39
CA PHE A 112 -44.81 -0.06 -2.96
C PHE A 112 -45.79 -0.93 -3.72
N TYR A 113 -46.94 -0.39 -4.10
CA TYR A 113 -47.92 -1.05 -4.97
C TYR A 113 -47.34 -1.32 -6.37
N GLU A 114 -46.62 -0.37 -6.95
CA GLU A 114 -45.93 -0.58 -8.24
C GLU A 114 -44.77 -1.58 -8.14
N LEU A 115 -44.00 -1.53 -7.06
CA LEU A 115 -42.95 -2.53 -6.79
C LEU A 115 -43.52 -3.93 -6.56
N LYS A 116 -44.70 -4.02 -5.94
CA LYS A 116 -45.43 -5.28 -5.79
C LYS A 116 -45.71 -5.90 -7.17
N LYS A 117 -46.27 -5.13 -8.11
CA LYS A 117 -46.53 -5.58 -9.49
C LYS A 117 -45.27 -6.08 -10.20
N LEU A 118 -44.12 -5.42 -9.97
CA LEU A 118 -42.87 -5.75 -10.64
C LEU A 118 -42.14 -6.98 -10.05
N TYR A 119 -42.19 -7.18 -8.73
CA TYR A 119 -41.35 -8.18 -8.03
C TYR A 119 -42.10 -9.35 -7.41
N PHE A 120 -43.39 -9.22 -7.11
CA PHE A 120 -44.18 -10.28 -6.47
C PHE A 120 -44.86 -11.32 -7.39
N PRO A 121 -44.80 -11.25 -8.74
CA PRO A 121 -45.18 -12.42 -9.56
C PRO A 121 -44.25 -13.63 -9.39
N VAL A 122 -43.09 -13.46 -8.73
CA VAL A 122 -42.04 -14.50 -8.59
C VAL A 122 -42.07 -15.19 -7.21
N ILE A 123 -42.92 -14.73 -6.29
CA ILE A 123 -43.11 -15.33 -4.95
C ILE A 123 -44.54 -15.88 -4.90
N GLU A 124 -44.84 -16.85 -5.76
CA GLU A 124 -46.04 -17.69 -5.63
C GLU A 124 -45.87 -18.63 -4.44
N SER A 125 -46.20 -18.14 -3.26
CA SER A 125 -46.46 -18.98 -2.10
C SER A 125 -47.59 -18.34 -1.30
N ASP A 126 -48.81 -18.73 -1.63
CA ASP A 126 -50.08 -18.31 -1.01
C ASP A 126 -50.22 -18.64 0.49
N GLN A 127 -49.17 -19.18 1.12
CA GLN A 127 -49.20 -19.66 2.50
C GLN A 127 -48.71 -18.66 3.54
N HIS A 128 -48.10 -17.53 3.16
CA HIS A 128 -47.67 -16.53 4.12
C HIS A 128 -48.78 -15.51 4.48
N ILE A 129 -49.19 -15.49 5.75
CA ILE A 129 -50.19 -14.57 6.33
C ILE A 129 -49.90 -13.09 5.99
N LEU A 130 -48.61 -12.72 5.97
CA LEU A 130 -48.15 -11.38 5.59
C LEU A 130 -48.52 -11.01 4.14
N PHE A 131 -48.49 -11.96 3.21
CA PHE A 131 -48.83 -11.73 1.81
C PHE A 131 -50.33 -11.46 1.64
N LYS A 132 -51.19 -12.24 2.34
CA LYS A 132 -52.64 -12.00 2.37
C LYS A 132 -52.98 -10.64 2.98
N ALA A 133 -52.33 -10.27 4.08
CA ALA A 133 -52.52 -8.97 4.72
C ALA A 133 -52.11 -7.80 3.81
N VAL A 134 -50.98 -7.91 3.12
CA VAL A 134 -50.52 -6.91 2.14
C VAL A 134 -51.48 -6.81 0.96
N ASN A 135 -51.97 -7.94 0.43
CA ASN A 135 -52.94 -7.96 -0.66
C ASN A 135 -54.24 -7.25 -0.29
N LEU A 136 -54.80 -7.57 0.88
CA LEU A 136 -56.04 -6.99 1.38
C LEU A 136 -55.90 -5.48 1.62
N LEU A 137 -54.77 -5.06 2.19
CA LEU A 137 -54.47 -3.64 2.41
C LEU A 137 -54.25 -2.89 1.09
N THR A 138 -53.52 -3.46 0.13
CA THR A 138 -53.34 -2.82 -1.19
C THR A 138 -54.63 -2.74 -2.00
N GLY A 139 -55.48 -3.78 -1.95
CA GLY A 139 -56.77 -3.78 -2.63
C GLY A 139 -57.75 -2.78 -2.01
N TRP A 140 -57.75 -2.66 -0.68
CA TRP A 140 -58.51 -1.62 0.00
C TRP A 140 -58.04 -0.21 -0.40
N LEU A 141 -56.73 0.05 -0.40
CA LEU A 141 -56.16 1.35 -0.80
C LEU A 141 -56.46 1.71 -2.25
N GLU A 142 -56.49 0.73 -3.15
CA GLU A 142 -56.88 0.89 -4.55
C GLU A 142 -58.38 1.23 -4.67
N SER A 143 -59.24 0.46 -4.00
CA SER A 143 -60.70 0.68 -4.01
C SER A 143 -61.10 2.03 -3.40
N ALA A 144 -60.35 2.50 -2.41
CA ALA A 144 -60.56 3.79 -1.77
C ALA A 144 -59.98 4.98 -2.57
N GLY A 145 -59.37 4.75 -3.74
CA GLY A 145 -58.79 5.80 -4.57
C GLY A 145 -57.60 6.52 -3.95
N MET A 146 -56.97 5.94 -2.92
CA MET A 146 -55.86 6.57 -2.19
C MET A 146 -54.49 6.34 -2.85
N LEU A 147 -54.42 5.48 -3.86
CA LEU A 147 -53.19 5.18 -4.60
C LEU A 147 -53.11 6.01 -5.88
N ILE A 148 -51.92 6.54 -6.15
CA ILE A 148 -51.60 7.21 -7.41
C ILE A 148 -51.19 6.13 -8.41
N ILE A 149 -52.19 5.54 -9.07
CA ILE A 149 -51.98 4.52 -10.11
C ILE A 149 -51.78 5.23 -11.44
N THR A 150 -50.64 4.98 -12.07
CA THR A 150 -50.28 5.64 -13.33
C THR A 150 -49.49 4.69 -14.22
N ASN A 151 -49.76 4.70 -15.52
CA ASN A 151 -48.97 3.96 -16.49
C ASN A 151 -47.76 4.78 -16.99
N SER A 152 -47.67 6.07 -16.63
CA SER A 152 -46.59 6.93 -17.07
C SER A 152 -45.32 6.69 -16.26
N TRP A 153 -44.27 6.22 -16.93
CA TRP A 153 -42.93 6.08 -16.36
C TRP A 153 -42.41 7.40 -15.77
N PHE A 154 -42.72 8.53 -16.41
CA PHE A 154 -42.33 9.86 -15.92
C PHE A 154 -42.93 10.16 -14.55
N LEU A 155 -44.25 9.94 -14.38
CA LEU A 155 -44.92 10.21 -13.11
C LEU A 155 -44.42 9.26 -12.00
N LYS A 156 -44.16 7.99 -12.33
CA LYS A 156 -43.51 7.04 -11.40
C LYS A 156 -42.14 7.54 -10.95
N SER A 157 -41.31 8.04 -11.87
CA SER A 157 -40.00 8.60 -11.54
C SER A 157 -40.09 9.84 -10.65
N VAL A 158 -41.06 10.74 -10.91
CA VAL A 158 -41.29 11.93 -10.08
C VAL A 158 -41.70 11.54 -8.66
N LEU A 159 -42.64 10.61 -8.50
CA LEU A 159 -43.07 10.10 -7.19
C LEU A 159 -41.90 9.47 -6.43
N LEU A 160 -41.07 8.68 -7.12
CA LEU A 160 -39.87 8.09 -6.53
C LEU A 160 -38.87 9.16 -6.05
N ILE A 161 -38.60 10.17 -6.87
CA ILE A 161 -37.71 11.28 -6.49
C ILE A 161 -38.27 12.01 -5.27
N LEU A 162 -39.58 12.30 -5.22
CA LEU A 162 -40.24 12.92 -4.08
C LEU A 162 -40.11 12.07 -2.81
N LEU A 163 -40.36 10.76 -2.90
CA LEU A 163 -40.16 9.80 -1.79
C LEU A 163 -38.72 9.87 -1.26
N LEU A 164 -37.72 9.78 -2.14
CA LEU A 164 -36.30 9.73 -1.77
C LEU A 164 -35.78 11.05 -1.17
N THR A 165 -36.36 12.18 -1.56
CA THR A 165 -35.87 13.52 -1.18
C THR A 165 -36.57 14.12 0.03
N PHE A 166 -37.86 13.86 0.23
CA PHE A 166 -38.67 14.52 1.27
C PHE A 166 -39.17 13.59 2.39
N PHE A 167 -39.12 12.27 2.20
CA PHE A 167 -39.73 11.28 3.09
C PHE A 167 -38.73 10.22 3.59
N PRO A 168 -37.95 10.52 4.65
CA PRO A 168 -36.90 9.63 5.15
C PRO A 168 -37.40 8.22 5.52
N SER A 169 -38.56 8.10 6.16
CA SER A 169 -39.11 6.80 6.59
C SER A 169 -39.45 5.90 5.40
N GLY A 170 -40.12 6.45 4.38
CA GLY A 170 -40.46 5.73 3.15
C GLY A 170 -39.21 5.34 2.35
N ARG A 171 -38.23 6.24 2.24
CA ARG A 171 -36.92 5.94 1.66
C ARG A 171 -36.21 4.80 2.38
N ASN A 172 -36.14 4.84 3.71
CA ASN A 172 -35.45 3.83 4.49
C ASN A 172 -36.13 2.45 4.38
N LEU A 173 -37.47 2.42 4.38
CA LEU A 173 -38.24 1.20 4.15
C LEU A 173 -38.01 0.64 2.74
N LEU A 174 -37.99 1.50 1.72
CA LEU A 174 -37.69 1.11 0.33
C LEU A 174 -36.30 0.48 0.21
N ILE A 175 -35.28 1.13 0.78
CA ILE A 175 -33.91 0.62 0.80
C ILE A 175 -33.82 -0.71 1.56
N PHE A 176 -34.50 -0.83 2.71
CA PHE A 176 -34.54 -2.08 3.48
C PHE A 176 -35.13 -3.23 2.66
N LEU A 177 -36.26 -3.00 1.98
CA LEU A 177 -36.91 -4.02 1.16
C LEU A 177 -36.05 -4.41 -0.05
N MET A 178 -35.49 -3.44 -0.77
CA MET A 178 -34.58 -3.69 -1.89
C MET A 178 -33.35 -4.52 -1.49
N ARG A 179 -32.78 -4.27 -0.30
CA ARG A 179 -31.64 -5.05 0.22
C ARG A 179 -31.97 -6.51 0.50
N ARG A 180 -33.24 -6.81 0.81
CA ARG A 180 -33.70 -8.17 1.17
C ARG A 180 -34.08 -9.00 -0.05
N THR A 181 -34.63 -8.36 -1.09
CA THR A 181 -35.24 -9.03 -2.25
C THR A 181 -34.32 -9.13 -3.46
N ILE A 182 -33.43 -8.16 -3.69
CA ILE A 182 -32.61 -8.15 -4.90
C ILE A 182 -31.36 -9.03 -4.67
N TRP A 183 -31.25 -10.15 -5.39
CA TRP A 183 -30.12 -11.08 -5.31
C TRP A 183 -28.75 -10.39 -5.53
N PHE A 184 -28.69 -9.34 -6.37
CA PHE A 184 -27.52 -8.48 -6.53
C PHE A 184 -27.02 -7.84 -5.23
N PHE A 185 -27.91 -7.49 -4.28
CA PHE A 185 -27.52 -6.96 -2.97
C PHE A 185 -27.01 -8.04 -2.00
N LYS A 186 -27.30 -9.32 -2.26
CA LYS A 186 -26.68 -10.47 -1.56
C LYS A 186 -25.28 -10.80 -2.08
N ILE A 187 -25.00 -10.46 -3.35
CA ILE A 187 -23.65 -10.50 -3.96
C ILE A 187 -22.83 -9.29 -3.54
N LEU A 188 -23.44 -8.27 -2.93
CA LEU A 188 -22.71 -7.09 -2.54
C LEU A 188 -21.62 -7.46 -1.52
N PRO A 189 -20.40 -6.97 -1.77
CA PRO A 189 -19.23 -7.36 -1.02
C PRO A 189 -19.35 -7.13 0.50
N GLY A 190 -18.85 -8.06 1.32
CA GLY A 190 -18.82 -7.90 2.80
C GLY A 190 -17.92 -6.75 3.26
N LYS A 191 -17.83 -6.49 4.58
CA LYS A 191 -17.02 -5.39 5.15
C LYS A 191 -15.58 -5.35 4.63
N GLN A 192 -14.94 -6.52 4.49
CA GLN A 192 -13.59 -6.65 3.95
C GLN A 192 -13.51 -6.22 2.48
N THR A 193 -14.49 -6.60 1.67
CA THR A 193 -14.50 -6.25 0.25
C THR A 193 -14.94 -4.81 0.01
N PHE A 194 -15.76 -4.20 0.88
CA PHE A 194 -15.97 -2.74 0.89
C PHE A 194 -14.69 -1.97 1.26
N ALA A 195 -13.91 -2.44 2.23
CA ALA A 195 -12.61 -1.85 2.55
C ALA A 195 -11.65 -1.94 1.35
N LEU A 196 -11.68 -3.05 0.61
CA LEU A 196 -10.94 -3.21 -0.64
C LEU A 196 -11.45 -2.27 -1.74
N ILE A 197 -12.76 -2.15 -1.97
CA ILE A 197 -13.35 -1.19 -2.92
C ILE A 197 -13.00 0.25 -2.57
N SER A 198 -12.99 0.61 -1.28
CA SER A 198 -12.50 1.92 -0.83
C SER A 198 -11.06 2.15 -1.29
N ARG A 199 -10.20 1.14 -1.20
CA ARG A 199 -8.81 1.18 -1.73
C ARG A 199 -8.76 1.30 -3.27
N TYR A 200 -9.71 0.73 -4.01
CA TYR A 200 -9.85 0.97 -5.46
C TYR A 200 -10.26 2.40 -5.79
N ILE A 201 -11.22 2.94 -5.04
CA ILE A 201 -11.67 4.33 -5.16
C ILE A 201 -10.50 5.28 -4.93
N ASN A 202 -9.58 4.94 -4.02
CA ASN A 202 -8.38 5.72 -3.77
C ASN A 202 -7.48 5.86 -5.00
N ILE A 203 -7.34 4.79 -5.80
CA ILE A 203 -6.57 4.81 -7.06
C ILE A 203 -7.31 5.63 -8.12
N VAL A 204 -8.64 5.53 -8.14
CA VAL A 204 -9.49 6.34 -9.02
C VAL A 204 -9.43 7.83 -8.63
N MET A 205 -9.29 8.17 -7.36
CA MET A 205 -9.05 9.56 -6.92
C MET A 205 -7.72 10.12 -7.44
N LEU A 206 -6.77 9.26 -7.81
CA LEU A 206 -5.50 9.65 -8.45
C LEU A 206 -5.69 10.11 -9.88
N ALA A 207 -6.76 9.67 -10.53
CA ALA A 207 -7.13 10.10 -11.87
C ALA A 207 -7.32 11.63 -11.98
N ARG A 208 -7.52 12.32 -10.85
CA ARG A 208 -7.60 13.79 -10.78
C ARG A 208 -6.31 14.46 -11.24
N TYR A 209 -5.18 13.77 -11.13
CA TYR A 209 -3.86 14.32 -11.43
C TYR A 209 -3.39 13.94 -12.83
N LYS A 210 -2.87 14.92 -13.57
CA LYS A 210 -2.45 14.74 -14.97
C LYS A 210 -1.01 14.22 -15.11
N ASP A 211 -0.13 14.62 -14.19
CA ASP A 211 1.32 14.37 -14.29
C ASP A 211 1.97 14.35 -12.89
N GLN A 212 3.17 13.78 -12.83
CA GLN A 212 3.96 13.65 -11.59
C GLN A 212 4.38 15.01 -11.01
N PHE A 213 4.63 16.01 -11.85
CA PHE A 213 5.05 17.35 -11.43
C PHE A 213 3.99 18.02 -10.54
N ARG A 214 2.73 18.00 -10.95
CA ARG A 214 1.61 18.56 -10.17
C ARG A 214 1.40 17.81 -8.86
N ILE A 215 1.57 16.48 -8.86
CA ILE A 215 1.46 15.67 -7.65
C ILE A 215 2.56 16.07 -6.66
N PHE A 216 3.81 16.16 -7.15
CA PHE A 216 4.96 16.57 -6.35
C PHE A 216 4.82 17.99 -5.79
N SER A 217 4.36 18.95 -6.60
CA SER A 217 4.09 20.32 -6.16
C SER A 217 3.07 20.36 -5.01
N ARG A 218 1.99 19.56 -5.09
CA ARG A 218 1.00 19.45 -4.00
C ARG A 218 1.53 18.74 -2.77
N LEU A 219 2.41 17.75 -2.92
CA LEU A 219 3.09 17.11 -1.80
C LEU A 219 3.93 18.13 -1.05
N ARG A 220 4.77 18.88 -1.77
CA ARG A 220 5.61 19.92 -1.16
C ARG A 220 4.81 20.97 -0.40
N SER A 221 3.63 21.35 -0.89
CA SER A 221 2.76 22.32 -0.20
C SER A 221 2.16 21.82 1.12
N GLN A 222 2.30 20.53 1.45
CA GLN A 222 1.88 19.98 2.76
C GLN A 222 2.96 20.11 3.84
N TYR A 223 4.18 20.47 3.46
CA TYR A 223 5.34 20.50 4.35
C TYR A 223 5.90 21.91 4.52
N PRO A 224 6.66 22.17 5.60
CA PRO A 224 7.41 23.41 5.77
C PRO A 224 8.30 23.73 4.56
N LYS A 225 8.55 25.03 4.32
CA LYS A 225 9.50 25.45 3.29
C LYS A 225 10.87 24.81 3.54
N GLY A 226 11.52 24.41 2.45
CA GLY A 226 12.82 23.74 2.50
C GLY A 226 12.76 22.21 2.63
N SER A 227 11.63 21.62 3.03
CA SER A 227 11.48 20.17 3.12
C SER A 227 11.74 19.46 1.78
N ALA A 228 12.34 18.28 1.88
CA ALA A 228 12.67 17.43 0.74
C ALA A 228 11.98 16.06 0.83
N MET A 229 11.86 15.38 -0.31
CA MET A 229 11.11 14.12 -0.42
C MET A 229 11.94 13.06 -1.13
N VAL A 230 12.04 11.86 -0.54
CA VAL A 230 12.43 10.66 -1.27
C VAL A 230 11.22 10.20 -2.07
N VAL A 231 11.38 10.09 -3.38
CA VAL A 231 10.32 9.72 -4.31
C VAL A 231 10.59 8.33 -4.85
N LEU A 232 9.68 7.42 -4.54
CA LEU A 232 9.73 6.02 -4.89
C LEU A 232 8.79 5.79 -6.07
N PRO A 233 9.30 5.58 -7.30
CA PRO A 233 8.46 5.16 -8.41
C PRO A 233 7.92 3.74 -8.16
N MET A 234 6.90 3.35 -8.91
CA MET A 234 6.32 2.01 -8.83
C MET A 234 6.22 1.41 -10.23
N ASP A 235 6.78 0.22 -10.39
CA ASP A 235 6.55 -0.62 -11.55
C ASP A 235 5.60 -1.77 -11.17
N MET A 236 4.44 -1.77 -11.81
CA MET A 236 3.37 -2.75 -11.55
C MET A 236 3.13 -3.66 -12.75
N GLU A 237 3.95 -3.60 -13.79
CA GLU A 237 3.72 -4.34 -15.04
C GLU A 237 3.70 -5.86 -14.84
N TYR A 238 4.53 -6.38 -13.94
CA TYR A 238 4.66 -7.81 -13.70
C TYR A 238 3.70 -8.38 -12.65
N MET A 239 2.79 -7.56 -12.11
CA MET A 239 1.90 -8.00 -11.04
C MET A 239 0.71 -8.87 -11.52
N LYS A 240 0.64 -9.25 -12.80
CA LYS A 240 -0.46 -10.03 -13.42
C LYS A 240 -1.86 -9.39 -13.30
N ALA A 241 -1.93 -8.06 -13.29
CA ALA A 241 -3.16 -7.26 -13.22
C ALA A 241 -3.51 -6.54 -14.54
N GLY A 242 -2.97 -7.01 -15.67
CA GLY A 242 -2.99 -6.28 -16.95
C GLY A 242 -1.79 -5.35 -17.09
N LYS A 243 -1.64 -4.73 -18.27
CA LYS A 243 -0.58 -3.76 -18.53
C LYS A 243 -1.05 -2.34 -18.18
N PRO A 244 -0.21 -1.52 -17.51
CA PRO A 244 -0.47 -0.09 -17.35
C PRO A 244 -0.67 0.63 -18.69
N ILE A 245 -1.32 1.80 -18.66
CA ILE A 245 -1.54 2.64 -19.86
C ILE A 245 -0.21 3.25 -20.33
N LYS A 246 0.62 3.71 -19.39
CA LYS A 246 1.95 4.25 -19.65
C LYS A 246 3.03 3.29 -19.14
N SER A 247 4.13 3.20 -19.86
CA SER A 247 5.28 2.38 -19.51
C SER A 247 6.00 2.89 -18.25
N TYR A 248 6.77 2.01 -17.61
CA TYR A 248 7.67 2.39 -16.52
C TYR A 248 8.78 3.35 -16.98
N GLU A 249 9.28 3.20 -18.21
CA GLU A 249 10.29 4.11 -18.77
C GLU A 249 9.75 5.54 -18.91
N THR A 250 8.50 5.69 -19.38
CA THR A 250 7.82 6.99 -19.42
C THR A 250 7.69 7.59 -18.02
N GLN A 251 7.36 6.77 -17.00
CA GLN A 251 7.30 7.22 -15.60
C GLN A 251 8.65 7.80 -15.15
N MET A 252 9.75 7.13 -15.50
CA MET A 252 11.08 7.52 -15.07
C MET A 252 11.61 8.74 -15.82
N LYS A 253 11.31 8.89 -17.12
CA LYS A 253 11.56 10.13 -17.89
C LYS A 253 10.84 11.33 -17.28
N GLU A 254 9.57 11.18 -16.92
CA GLU A 254 8.81 12.23 -16.23
C GLU A 254 9.43 12.56 -14.85
N LEU A 255 9.82 11.54 -14.07
CA LEU A 255 10.45 11.74 -12.76
C LEU A 255 11.80 12.45 -12.86
N ALA A 256 12.62 12.13 -13.86
CA ALA A 256 13.88 12.85 -14.11
C ALA A 256 13.65 14.33 -14.44
N ARG A 257 12.58 14.67 -15.17
CA ARG A 257 12.18 16.08 -15.41
C ARG A 257 11.76 16.76 -14.11
N VAL A 258 11.07 16.08 -13.21
CA VAL A 258 10.74 16.62 -11.87
C VAL A 258 12.04 16.88 -11.07
N LYS A 259 12.98 15.94 -11.07
CA LYS A 259 14.30 16.10 -10.42
C LYS A 259 15.07 17.29 -10.96
N ALA A 260 15.13 17.45 -12.28
CA ALA A 260 15.83 18.57 -12.92
C ALA A 260 15.30 19.94 -12.44
N ASN A 261 13.99 20.04 -12.19
CA ASN A 261 13.33 21.27 -11.74
C ASN A 261 13.36 21.50 -10.21
N HIS A 262 13.78 20.51 -9.41
CA HIS A 262 13.70 20.53 -7.95
C HIS A 262 14.90 19.88 -7.26
N LYS A 263 16.11 20.07 -7.80
CA LYS A 263 17.32 19.32 -7.44
C LYS A 263 17.54 19.13 -5.92
N ASP A 264 17.33 20.17 -5.12
CA ASP A 264 17.62 20.13 -3.67
C ASP A 264 16.46 19.58 -2.82
N PHE A 265 15.30 19.34 -3.42
CA PHE A 265 14.06 18.98 -2.71
C PHE A 265 13.53 17.60 -3.05
N ILE A 266 14.20 16.85 -3.93
CA ILE A 266 13.75 15.53 -4.36
C ILE A 266 14.92 14.55 -4.48
N TYR A 267 14.75 13.38 -3.88
CA TYR A 267 15.68 12.26 -3.90
C TYR A 267 14.99 11.05 -4.55
N PRO A 268 14.93 11.00 -5.90
CA PRO A 268 14.20 9.96 -6.59
C PRO A 268 14.99 8.65 -6.57
N PHE A 269 14.28 7.54 -6.41
CA PHE A 269 14.85 6.18 -6.45
C PHE A 269 14.48 5.52 -7.79
N ILE A 270 15.13 4.40 -8.12
CA ILE A 270 14.77 3.55 -9.25
C ILE A 270 14.04 2.32 -8.72
N PHE A 271 12.88 1.99 -9.29
CA PHE A 271 12.19 0.75 -8.97
C PHE A 271 12.87 -0.41 -9.71
N VAL A 272 13.20 -1.46 -8.97
CA VAL A 272 13.87 -2.65 -9.50
C VAL A 272 12.97 -3.87 -9.33
N ASP A 273 12.58 -4.45 -10.46
CA ASP A 273 11.98 -5.78 -10.53
C ASP A 273 12.99 -6.70 -11.24
N PRO A 274 13.32 -7.88 -10.68
CA PRO A 274 14.29 -8.79 -11.31
C PRO A 274 13.87 -9.24 -12.71
N ARG A 275 12.56 -9.23 -13.02
CA ARG A 275 12.06 -9.56 -14.36
C ARG A 275 12.44 -8.52 -15.41
N ARG A 276 12.63 -7.24 -15.03
CA ARG A 276 13.14 -6.22 -15.96
C ARG A 276 14.60 -6.44 -16.37
N ILE A 277 15.38 -7.12 -15.54
CA ILE A 277 16.79 -7.44 -15.84
C ILE A 277 16.86 -8.48 -16.96
N THR A 278 15.90 -9.40 -17.02
CA THR A 278 15.82 -10.46 -18.04
C THR A 278 15.03 -10.09 -19.27
N ASP A 279 14.02 -9.23 -19.13
CA ASP A 279 13.26 -8.77 -20.27
C ASP A 279 14.19 -8.06 -21.25
N GLU A 280 14.02 -8.38 -22.54
CA GLU A 280 14.79 -7.74 -23.60
C GLU A 280 14.66 -6.22 -23.53
N ARG A 281 15.62 -5.55 -24.20
CA ARG A 281 15.76 -4.10 -24.33
C ARG A 281 14.41 -3.37 -24.22
N SER A 282 14.41 -2.28 -23.45
CA SER A 282 13.22 -1.45 -23.27
C SER A 282 12.52 -1.16 -24.61
N VAL A 283 11.19 -1.26 -24.63
CA VAL A 283 10.40 -1.08 -25.86
C VAL A 283 10.61 0.32 -26.46
N GLU A 284 10.88 1.34 -25.62
CA GLU A 284 11.08 2.72 -26.07
C GLU A 284 12.56 3.06 -26.32
N SER A 285 13.46 2.94 -25.33
CA SER A 285 14.87 3.33 -25.51
C SER A 285 15.75 2.28 -26.18
N LYS A 286 15.28 1.03 -26.33
CA LYS A 286 16.09 -0.11 -26.79
C LYS A 286 17.35 -0.34 -25.95
N GLU A 287 17.35 0.09 -24.69
CA GLU A 287 18.47 -0.11 -23.76
C GLU A 287 18.20 -1.31 -22.85
N LEU A 288 19.26 -2.02 -22.45
CA LEU A 288 19.15 -3.03 -21.40
C LEU A 288 18.83 -2.35 -20.07
N PHE A 289 18.04 -3.03 -19.24
CA PHE A 289 17.70 -2.49 -17.92
C PHE A 289 18.94 -2.41 -17.02
N PHE A 290 19.68 -3.51 -16.93
CA PHE A 290 20.90 -3.61 -16.13
C PHE A 290 21.96 -4.36 -16.93
N ASP A 291 23.07 -3.70 -17.22
CA ASP A 291 24.23 -4.30 -17.90
C ASP A 291 25.52 -3.87 -17.19
N TYR A 292 26.43 -4.83 -17.03
CA TYR A 292 27.62 -4.64 -16.23
C TYR A 292 28.78 -5.57 -16.66
N GLU A 293 29.97 -5.14 -16.27
CA GLU A 293 31.17 -5.97 -16.25
C GLU A 293 31.75 -6.06 -14.84
N ILE A 294 32.49 -7.13 -14.60
CA ILE A 294 33.21 -7.33 -13.35
C ILE A 294 34.62 -6.80 -13.56
N GLN A 295 35.01 -5.79 -12.79
CA GLN A 295 36.35 -5.23 -12.75
C GLN A 295 36.80 -5.17 -11.30
N ASP A 296 37.93 -5.80 -10.97
CA ASP A 296 38.49 -5.84 -9.60
C ASP A 296 37.50 -6.32 -8.53
N ASN A 297 36.74 -7.39 -8.82
CA ASN A 297 35.66 -7.93 -7.96
C ASN A 297 34.56 -6.92 -7.62
N LYS A 298 34.41 -5.87 -8.42
CA LYS A 298 33.35 -4.86 -8.33
C LYS A 298 32.53 -4.83 -9.61
N VAL A 299 31.31 -4.34 -9.47
CA VAL A 299 30.39 -4.16 -10.59
C VAL A 299 30.62 -2.79 -11.21
N LYS A 300 30.93 -2.77 -12.51
CA LYS A 300 31.05 -1.55 -13.31
C LYS A 300 29.95 -1.51 -14.35
N LEU A 301 29.13 -0.46 -14.31
CA LEU A 301 27.98 -0.35 -15.20
C LEU A 301 28.39 -0.01 -16.64
N ARG A 302 27.87 -0.80 -17.57
CA ARG A 302 27.83 -0.49 -19.02
C ARG A 302 26.62 0.39 -19.33
N PRO A 303 26.52 0.99 -20.53
CA PRO A 303 25.33 1.75 -20.92
C PRO A 303 24.05 0.93 -20.75
N CYS A 304 23.25 1.30 -19.76
CA CYS A 304 22.00 0.65 -19.39
C CYS A 304 21.12 1.63 -18.61
N PHE A 305 19.85 1.26 -18.43
CA PHE A 305 18.86 2.07 -17.71
C PHE A 305 19.34 2.46 -16.31
N ILE A 306 19.88 1.51 -15.53
CA ILE A 306 20.40 1.79 -14.18
C ILE A 306 21.51 2.85 -14.21
N LYS A 307 22.46 2.76 -15.14
CA LYS A 307 23.55 3.73 -15.30
C LYS A 307 23.00 5.13 -15.60
N THR A 308 22.04 5.22 -16.52
CA THR A 308 21.40 6.49 -16.90
C THR A 308 20.78 7.19 -15.69
N TYR A 309 20.05 6.48 -14.83
CA TYR A 309 19.39 7.14 -13.71
C TYR A 309 20.31 7.35 -12.49
N ILE A 310 21.16 6.40 -12.13
CA ILE A 310 22.10 6.53 -10.99
C ILE A 310 23.24 7.50 -11.31
N GLU A 311 23.98 7.26 -12.40
CA GLU A 311 25.23 7.99 -12.66
C GLU A 311 25.00 9.31 -13.39
N VAL A 312 24.04 9.37 -14.34
CA VAL A 312 23.77 10.59 -15.12
C VAL A 312 22.73 11.49 -14.43
N HIS A 313 21.55 10.97 -14.10
CA HIS A 313 20.49 11.76 -13.44
C HIS A 313 20.65 11.92 -11.92
N LYS A 314 21.65 11.26 -11.31
CA LYS A 314 21.94 11.33 -9.86
C LYS A 314 20.74 10.94 -9.00
N PHE A 315 20.08 9.83 -9.36
CA PHE A 315 19.05 9.21 -8.53
C PHE A 315 19.71 8.61 -7.28
N SER A 316 18.97 8.62 -6.18
CA SER A 316 19.54 8.48 -4.84
C SER A 316 19.58 7.04 -4.33
N GLY A 317 19.00 6.07 -5.03
CA GLY A 317 18.96 4.68 -4.59
C GLY A 317 17.98 3.81 -5.35
N PHE A 318 17.68 2.64 -4.80
CA PHE A 318 16.81 1.62 -5.39
C PHE A 318 15.57 1.36 -4.54
N LYS A 319 14.43 1.10 -5.17
CA LYS A 319 13.20 0.63 -4.53
C LYS A 319 12.91 -0.79 -5.02
N ILE A 320 12.55 -1.69 -4.12
CA ILE A 320 12.01 -3.00 -4.46
C ILE A 320 10.66 -3.23 -3.80
N TYR A 321 9.88 -4.14 -4.38
CA TYR A 321 8.55 -4.50 -3.91
C TYR A 321 8.34 -6.03 -4.02
N PRO A 322 8.94 -6.81 -3.11
CA PRO A 322 8.91 -8.29 -3.17
C PRO A 322 7.49 -8.88 -3.21
N ALA A 323 6.49 -8.20 -2.63
CA ALA A 323 5.08 -8.58 -2.72
C ALA A 323 4.55 -8.73 -4.17
N LEU A 324 5.28 -8.23 -5.20
CA LEU A 324 4.98 -8.48 -6.61
C LEU A 324 5.45 -9.87 -7.11
N GLY A 325 5.91 -10.74 -6.22
CA GLY A 325 6.16 -12.16 -6.51
C GLY A 325 7.60 -12.47 -6.87
N TYR A 326 8.55 -12.04 -6.04
CA TYR A 326 9.97 -12.39 -6.16
C TYR A 326 10.69 -12.25 -4.80
N HIS A 327 11.71 -13.08 -4.56
CA HIS A 327 12.54 -12.95 -3.35
C HIS A 327 13.55 -11.80 -3.50
N VAL A 328 13.89 -11.15 -2.38
CA VAL A 328 14.90 -10.07 -2.34
C VAL A 328 16.31 -10.54 -2.74
N PHE A 329 16.54 -11.84 -2.63
CA PHE A 329 17.77 -12.54 -3.00
C PHE A 329 17.65 -13.28 -4.34
N ASP A 330 16.68 -12.92 -5.19
CA ASP A 330 16.66 -13.38 -6.58
C ASP A 330 18.03 -13.14 -7.22
N GLU A 331 18.58 -14.16 -7.87
CA GLU A 331 19.98 -14.14 -8.34
C GLU A 331 20.29 -12.95 -9.25
N ARG A 332 19.30 -12.51 -10.02
CA ARG A 332 19.40 -11.38 -10.95
C ARG A 332 19.64 -10.05 -10.24
N LEU A 333 19.28 -9.96 -8.96
CA LEU A 333 19.48 -8.78 -8.13
C LEU A 333 20.86 -8.74 -7.47
N LEU A 334 21.55 -9.88 -7.32
CA LEU A 334 22.73 -9.98 -6.47
C LEU A 334 23.89 -9.10 -6.96
N ALA A 335 24.11 -9.04 -8.28
CA ALA A 335 25.11 -8.13 -8.85
C ALA A 335 24.73 -6.65 -8.62
N LEU A 336 23.44 -6.30 -8.70
CA LEU A 336 22.98 -4.94 -8.41
C LEU A 336 23.11 -4.60 -6.91
N TRP A 337 22.91 -5.57 -6.02
CA TRP A 337 23.15 -5.41 -4.58
C TRP A 337 24.63 -5.23 -4.27
N LYS A 338 25.50 -5.96 -4.94
CA LYS A 338 26.94 -5.73 -4.84
C LYS A 338 27.32 -4.33 -5.31
N TYR A 339 26.78 -3.88 -6.46
CA TYR A 339 26.96 -2.51 -6.93
C TYR A 339 26.45 -1.47 -5.91
N ALA A 340 25.27 -1.70 -5.32
CA ALA A 340 24.69 -0.81 -4.33
C ALA A 340 25.55 -0.73 -3.06
N ALA A 341 26.01 -1.87 -2.53
CA ALA A 341 26.90 -1.92 -1.36
C ALA A 341 28.23 -1.22 -1.64
N ASP A 342 28.89 -1.52 -2.77
CA ASP A 342 30.19 -0.95 -3.14
C ASP A 342 30.14 0.57 -3.34
N ASN A 343 28.98 1.12 -3.71
CA ASN A 343 28.76 2.54 -3.96
C ASN A 343 27.92 3.22 -2.86
N ASN A 344 27.68 2.52 -1.74
CA ASN A 344 26.91 3.03 -0.60
C ASN A 344 25.50 3.55 -0.98
N LEU A 345 24.84 2.92 -1.96
CA LEU A 345 23.52 3.31 -2.44
C LEU A 345 22.42 2.68 -1.58
N PRO A 346 21.47 3.47 -1.04
CA PRO A 346 20.37 2.94 -0.25
C PRO A 346 19.35 2.15 -1.09
N ILE A 347 18.82 1.10 -0.47
CA ILE A 347 17.70 0.30 -0.98
C ILE A 347 16.51 0.50 -0.06
N MET A 348 15.41 1.00 -0.59
CA MET A 348 14.12 1.00 0.07
C MET A 348 13.38 -0.29 -0.33
N THR A 349 12.89 -1.06 0.63
CA THR A 349 12.08 -2.24 0.35
C THR A 349 10.66 -2.08 0.88
N HIS A 350 9.68 -2.73 0.25
CA HIS A 350 8.36 -2.88 0.85
C HIS A 350 8.34 -4.09 1.79
N CYS A 351 8.09 -3.86 3.08
CA CYS A 351 8.09 -4.89 4.10
C CYS A 351 6.87 -4.80 5.03
N ILE A 352 5.70 -5.15 4.48
CA ILE A 352 4.42 -5.25 5.20
C ILE A 352 3.49 -6.16 4.38
N ARG A 353 2.43 -6.69 5.01
CA ARG A 353 1.29 -7.27 4.30
C ARG A 353 0.42 -6.16 3.70
N GLY A 354 0.67 -5.86 2.42
CA GLY A 354 0.09 -4.75 1.71
C GLY A 354 -1.13 -5.08 0.84
N THR A 355 -1.59 -4.07 0.11
CA THR A 355 -2.75 -4.16 -0.79
C THR A 355 -2.36 -4.31 -2.26
N ILE A 356 -1.15 -3.92 -2.60
CA ILE A 356 -0.54 -4.08 -3.92
C ILE A 356 0.33 -5.33 -3.81
N PHE A 357 0.03 -6.35 -4.61
CA PHE A 357 0.75 -7.62 -4.61
C PHE A 357 0.48 -8.37 -5.92
N TYR A 358 1.21 -9.44 -6.17
CA TYR A 358 1.06 -10.30 -7.35
C TYR A 358 -0.35 -10.89 -7.47
N ARG A 359 -1.01 -10.69 -8.60
CA ARG A 359 -2.40 -11.12 -8.88
C ARG A 359 -2.51 -12.45 -9.62
N GLY A 360 -1.39 -13.08 -9.95
CA GLY A 360 -1.39 -14.39 -10.60
C GLY A 360 -1.47 -15.52 -9.59
N ASP A 361 -1.61 -16.73 -10.10
CA ASP A 361 -1.57 -17.94 -9.28
C ASP A 361 -0.16 -18.16 -8.72
N LYS A 362 -0.12 -18.76 -7.52
CA LYS A 362 1.13 -19.19 -6.91
C LYS A 362 1.83 -20.19 -7.84
N LYS A 363 3.09 -19.94 -8.15
CA LYS A 363 3.89 -20.83 -8.98
C LYS A 363 4.44 -22.00 -8.16
N LYS A 364 4.74 -23.13 -8.82
CA LYS A 364 5.28 -24.33 -8.17
C LYS A 364 6.63 -24.10 -7.49
N ASP A 365 7.49 -23.27 -8.07
CA ASP A 365 8.78 -22.87 -7.48
C ASP A 365 8.60 -22.02 -6.20
N TRP A 366 7.40 -21.52 -5.92
CA TRP A 366 7.07 -20.77 -4.71
C TRP A 366 6.49 -21.64 -3.60
N ASP A 367 6.48 -22.97 -3.75
CA ASP A 367 5.97 -23.86 -2.71
C ASP A 367 6.95 -24.01 -1.54
N GLN A 368 8.23 -23.72 -1.74
CA GLN A 368 9.28 -23.96 -0.76
C GLN A 368 10.25 -22.79 -0.65
N HIS A 369 10.80 -22.58 0.55
CA HIS A 369 11.84 -21.57 0.76
C HIS A 369 13.16 -22.01 0.09
N PRO A 370 13.83 -21.16 -0.70
CA PRO A 370 15.08 -21.52 -1.39
C PRO A 370 16.27 -21.81 -0.46
N VAL A 371 16.32 -21.17 0.71
CA VAL A 371 17.39 -21.31 1.72
C VAL A 371 16.99 -22.14 2.95
N PHE A 372 15.88 -21.79 3.62
CA PHE A 372 15.50 -22.42 4.88
C PHE A 372 14.83 -23.78 4.71
N GLU A 373 15.01 -24.60 5.73
CA GLU A 373 14.49 -25.95 5.81
C GLU A 373 13.56 -26.07 7.02
N GLN A 374 12.66 -27.05 6.98
CA GLN A 374 11.82 -27.47 8.08
C GLN A 374 12.17 -28.90 8.50
N TYR A 375 11.95 -29.19 9.77
CA TYR A 375 12.13 -30.53 10.32
C TYR A 375 10.82 -31.31 10.27
N GLU A 376 10.83 -32.49 9.65
CA GLU A 376 9.67 -33.37 9.50
C GLU A 376 9.78 -34.68 10.30
N GLY A 377 10.83 -34.84 11.11
CA GLY A 377 10.97 -35.97 12.04
C GLY A 377 10.08 -35.82 13.28
N ASN A 378 9.99 -36.88 14.10
CA ASN A 378 9.26 -36.80 15.35
C ASN A 378 9.98 -35.85 16.34
N GLN A 379 9.21 -35.21 17.23
CA GLN A 379 9.78 -34.28 18.22
C GLN A 379 10.75 -34.97 19.18
N ASP A 380 10.61 -36.29 19.34
CA ASP A 380 11.44 -37.14 20.20
C ASP A 380 12.70 -37.68 19.49
N ASP A 381 12.79 -37.54 18.16
CA ASP A 381 13.96 -37.96 17.40
C ASP A 381 15.13 -37.01 17.67
N THR A 382 16.34 -37.57 17.76
CA THR A 382 17.54 -36.73 17.88
C THR A 382 17.66 -35.83 16.64
N PRO A 383 17.74 -34.49 16.79
CA PRO A 383 17.61 -33.54 15.69
C PRO A 383 18.83 -33.48 14.74
N SER A 384 19.62 -34.55 14.65
CA SER A 384 20.86 -34.64 13.87
C SER A 384 20.72 -35.42 12.55
N VAL A 385 19.61 -36.11 12.29
CA VAL A 385 19.46 -36.89 11.05
C VAL A 385 19.10 -35.95 9.89
N ALA A 386 20.05 -35.74 8.99
CA ALA A 386 19.89 -34.86 7.83
C ALA A 386 18.70 -35.26 6.94
N GLU A 387 18.32 -36.53 6.94
CA GLU A 387 17.21 -37.09 6.15
C GLU A 387 15.83 -36.56 6.56
N HIS A 388 15.66 -36.03 7.78
CA HIS A 388 14.39 -35.45 8.24
C HIS A 388 14.22 -33.97 7.90
N PHE A 389 15.23 -33.33 7.32
CA PHE A 389 15.13 -31.94 6.87
C PHE A 389 14.65 -31.88 5.42
N ARG A 390 13.67 -31.02 5.18
CA ARG A 390 13.13 -30.70 3.85
C ARG A 390 13.08 -29.19 3.67
N PRO A 391 13.08 -28.65 2.44
CA PRO A 391 12.86 -27.23 2.24
C PRO A 391 11.58 -26.74 2.93
N LEU A 392 11.63 -25.57 3.58
CA LEU A 392 10.50 -25.02 4.34
C LEU A 392 9.28 -24.83 3.43
N LEU A 393 8.17 -25.50 3.72
CA LEU A 393 6.97 -25.48 2.89
C LEU A 393 6.10 -24.24 3.17
N PHE A 394 5.74 -23.51 2.13
CA PHE A 394 4.81 -22.39 2.19
C PHE A 394 3.37 -22.85 1.92
N LYS A 395 2.51 -22.73 2.94
CA LYS A 395 1.12 -23.21 2.90
C LYS A 395 0.12 -22.20 2.31
N GLN A 396 0.56 -20.98 2.03
CA GLN A 396 -0.28 -19.93 1.47
C GLN A 396 -0.72 -20.31 0.04
N THR A 397 -2.01 -20.13 -0.25
CA THR A 397 -2.60 -20.44 -1.57
C THR A 397 -3.30 -19.25 -2.19
N LYS A 398 -3.95 -18.40 -1.38
CA LYS A 398 -4.61 -17.19 -1.88
C LYS A 398 -3.56 -16.14 -2.24
N PRO A 399 -3.69 -15.43 -3.38
CA PRO A 399 -2.72 -14.41 -3.80
C PRO A 399 -2.40 -13.34 -2.74
N ILE A 400 -3.39 -12.96 -1.92
CA ILE A 400 -3.17 -12.00 -0.82
C ILE A 400 -2.25 -12.53 0.28
N ASP A 401 -2.28 -13.83 0.55
CA ASP A 401 -1.46 -14.46 1.58
C ASP A 401 -0.09 -14.83 0.99
N VAL A 402 -0.03 -15.17 -0.29
CA VAL A 402 1.21 -15.50 -1.03
C VAL A 402 2.23 -14.37 -0.99
N GLN A 403 1.80 -13.09 -0.90
CA GLN A 403 2.73 -11.96 -0.78
C GLN A 403 3.68 -12.10 0.42
N GLU A 404 3.21 -12.74 1.51
CA GLU A 404 3.95 -12.90 2.75
C GLU A 404 5.24 -13.69 2.54
N ILE A 405 5.22 -14.66 1.61
CA ILE A 405 6.39 -15.47 1.22
C ILE A 405 7.57 -14.57 0.83
N PHE A 406 7.29 -13.43 0.20
CA PHE A 406 8.30 -12.55 -0.34
C PHE A 406 8.62 -11.37 0.57
N THR A 407 7.63 -10.87 1.33
CA THR A 407 7.81 -9.72 2.21
C THR A 407 8.38 -10.08 3.58
N HIS A 408 8.41 -11.36 3.96
CA HIS A 408 8.88 -11.79 5.28
C HIS A 408 10.31 -11.29 5.60
N PRO A 409 10.57 -10.68 6.79
CA PRO A 409 11.89 -10.13 7.14
C PRO A 409 13.05 -11.12 7.10
N MET A 410 12.77 -12.41 7.37
CA MET A 410 13.80 -13.46 7.30
C MET A 410 14.41 -13.62 5.89
N ASN A 411 13.72 -13.23 4.82
CA ASN A 411 14.30 -13.22 3.48
C ASN A 411 15.53 -12.29 3.39
N TYR A 412 15.52 -11.18 4.12
CA TYR A 412 16.61 -10.20 4.12
C TYR A 412 17.79 -10.66 4.96
N ALA A 413 17.52 -11.46 5.99
CA ALA A 413 18.60 -12.11 6.73
C ALA A 413 19.42 -13.03 5.81
N CYS A 414 18.83 -13.60 4.74
CA CYS A 414 19.59 -14.35 3.73
C CYS A 414 20.57 -13.48 2.92
N LEU A 415 20.34 -12.17 2.81
CA LEU A 415 21.29 -11.23 2.19
C LEU A 415 22.36 -10.78 3.19
N LEU A 416 21.96 -10.58 4.45
CA LEU A 416 22.79 -9.98 5.50
C LEU A 416 23.70 -10.98 6.22
N LYS A 417 23.35 -12.28 6.20
CA LYS A 417 24.17 -13.36 6.78
C LYS A 417 24.95 -14.08 5.70
N ARG A 418 26.27 -14.08 5.84
CA ARG A 418 27.22 -14.59 4.84
C ARG A 418 27.00 -16.06 4.53
N GLU A 419 26.65 -16.85 5.54
CA GLU A 419 26.38 -18.28 5.45
C GLU A 419 25.17 -18.56 4.54
N TRP A 420 24.09 -17.79 4.69
CA TRP A 420 22.89 -17.95 3.87
C TRP A 420 23.05 -17.34 2.48
N LEU A 421 23.80 -16.24 2.36
CA LEU A 421 24.17 -15.67 1.07
C LEU A 421 25.01 -16.66 0.25
N ALA A 422 25.94 -17.38 0.89
CA ALA A 422 26.73 -18.42 0.22
C ALA A 422 25.86 -19.54 -0.37
N VAL A 423 24.80 -19.97 0.33
CA VAL A 423 23.82 -20.94 -0.19
C VAL A 423 23.10 -20.41 -1.43
N ILE A 424 22.73 -19.12 -1.44
CA ILE A 424 22.08 -18.50 -2.59
C ILE A 424 23.04 -18.43 -3.78
N VAL A 425 24.28 -17.95 -3.56
CA VAL A 425 25.33 -17.85 -4.58
C VAL A 425 25.67 -19.23 -5.17
N ALA A 426 25.74 -20.26 -4.33
CA ALA A 426 25.96 -21.64 -4.76
C ALA A 426 24.90 -22.12 -5.77
N LYS A 427 23.62 -21.77 -5.52
CA LYS A 427 22.46 -22.14 -6.33
C LYS A 427 22.27 -21.27 -7.59
N SER A 428 23.00 -20.17 -7.71
CA SER A 428 22.90 -19.28 -8.86
C SER A 428 23.32 -19.98 -10.16
N GLN A 429 22.54 -19.76 -11.20
CA GLN A 429 22.79 -20.25 -12.56
C GLN A 429 23.72 -19.31 -13.33
N ASP A 430 23.85 -18.04 -12.93
CA ASP A 430 24.77 -17.09 -13.54
C ASP A 430 26.20 -17.28 -13.00
N PRO A 431 27.18 -17.72 -13.82
CA PRO A 431 28.56 -17.87 -13.37
C PRO A 431 29.20 -16.54 -12.95
N LYS A 432 28.72 -15.40 -13.47
CA LYS A 432 29.20 -14.08 -13.05
C LYS A 432 28.88 -13.80 -11.59
N VAL A 433 27.75 -14.28 -11.07
CA VAL A 433 27.40 -14.14 -9.65
C VAL A 433 28.41 -14.90 -8.80
N LYS A 434 28.70 -16.17 -9.13
CA LYS A 434 29.70 -16.97 -8.41
C LYS A 434 31.08 -16.34 -8.42
N GLN A 435 31.49 -15.80 -9.57
CA GLN A 435 32.74 -15.05 -9.71
C GLN A 435 32.74 -13.80 -8.83
N LEU A 436 31.67 -12.99 -8.90
CA LEU A 436 31.57 -11.71 -8.20
C LEU A 436 31.66 -11.86 -6.68
N PHE A 437 31.06 -12.92 -6.13
CA PHE A 437 31.10 -13.24 -4.71
C PHE A 437 32.30 -14.12 -4.31
N GLY A 438 33.14 -14.51 -5.27
CA GLY A 438 34.29 -15.39 -5.08
C GLY A 438 33.91 -16.70 -4.37
N TYR A 439 32.93 -17.40 -4.93
CA TYR A 439 32.41 -18.64 -4.38
C TYR A 439 33.44 -19.78 -4.47
N ASP A 440 33.78 -20.37 -3.33
CA ASP A 440 34.61 -21.56 -3.22
C ASP A 440 33.71 -22.81 -3.19
N GLN A 441 33.74 -23.59 -4.27
CA GLN A 441 32.91 -24.79 -4.42
C GLN A 441 33.29 -25.92 -3.44
N GLN A 442 34.55 -26.01 -3.01
CA GLN A 442 34.98 -27.06 -2.08
C GLN A 442 34.53 -26.76 -0.65
N ARG A 443 34.63 -25.48 -0.25
CA ARG A 443 34.28 -25.04 1.11
C ARG A 443 32.82 -24.63 1.25
N GLY A 444 32.14 -24.33 0.14
CA GLY A 444 30.78 -23.79 0.16
C GLY A 444 30.70 -22.37 0.74
N THR A 445 31.77 -21.60 0.63
CA THR A 445 31.90 -20.25 1.22
C THR A 445 32.08 -19.19 0.14
N ILE A 446 31.88 -17.92 0.51
CA ILE A 446 32.08 -16.75 -0.37
C ILE A 446 33.19 -15.86 0.20
N SER A 447 34.01 -15.25 -0.67
CA SER A 447 35.14 -14.40 -0.28
C SER A 447 34.74 -12.95 -0.01
N CYS A 448 33.62 -12.48 -0.58
CA CYS A 448 33.01 -11.21 -0.26
C CYS A 448 31.48 -11.37 -0.08
N GLY A 449 30.89 -10.56 0.80
CA GLY A 449 29.45 -10.60 1.09
C GLY A 449 28.76 -9.29 0.75
N LEU A 450 27.65 -9.04 1.44
CA LEU A 450 26.83 -7.82 1.34
C LEU A 450 26.73 -7.13 2.71
N GLU A 451 27.80 -7.18 3.50
CA GLU A 451 27.84 -6.65 4.87
C GLU A 451 27.58 -5.13 4.91
N GLU A 452 28.02 -4.41 3.87
CA GLU A 452 27.83 -2.95 3.72
C GLU A 452 26.51 -2.56 3.06
N LEU A 453 25.66 -3.53 2.72
CA LEU A 453 24.40 -3.27 2.00
C LEU A 453 23.46 -2.40 2.83
N LYS A 454 23.07 -1.24 2.29
CA LYS A 454 22.18 -0.30 2.94
C LYS A 454 20.72 -0.58 2.59
N ILE A 455 19.94 -1.11 3.54
CA ILE A 455 18.53 -1.50 3.34
C ILE A 455 17.64 -0.76 4.34
N CYS A 456 16.53 -0.20 3.86
CA CYS A 456 15.43 0.30 4.69
C CYS A 456 14.19 -0.58 4.53
N PHE A 457 13.74 -1.19 5.63
CA PHE A 457 12.46 -1.88 5.75
C PHE A 457 11.31 -0.87 5.76
N GLY A 458 10.71 -0.64 4.60
CA GLY A 458 9.56 0.24 4.48
C GLY A 458 8.38 -0.29 5.28
N HIS A 459 7.72 0.61 6.01
CA HIS A 459 6.57 0.36 6.87
C HIS A 459 6.86 -0.49 8.13
N PHE A 460 8.13 -0.76 8.43
CA PHE A 460 8.59 -1.40 9.65
C PHE A 460 7.82 -2.68 10.06
N GLY A 461 7.45 -3.50 9.07
CA GLY A 461 6.73 -4.77 9.29
C GLY A 461 5.21 -4.64 9.33
N GLY A 462 4.66 -3.44 9.52
CA GLY A 462 3.23 -3.20 9.67
C GLY A 462 2.75 -3.02 11.10
N GLU A 463 1.67 -2.25 11.27
CA GLU A 463 1.07 -2.01 12.58
C GLU A 463 0.52 -3.28 13.23
N ASP A 464 0.14 -4.29 12.44
CA ASP A 464 -0.30 -5.60 12.92
C ASP A 464 0.82 -6.38 13.60
N GLU A 465 2.05 -6.30 13.08
CA GLU A 465 3.22 -6.95 13.66
C GLU A 465 3.70 -6.24 14.94
N TRP A 466 3.51 -4.93 15.02
CA TRP A 466 3.77 -4.16 16.25
C TRP A 466 2.78 -4.54 17.36
N LEU A 467 1.51 -4.77 17.02
CA LEU A 467 0.54 -5.29 17.98
C LEU A 467 0.88 -6.71 18.43
N LYS A 468 1.31 -7.59 17.50
CA LYS A 468 1.76 -8.95 17.86
C LYS A 468 2.92 -8.95 18.86
N TYR A 469 3.84 -7.99 18.75
CA TYR A 469 4.92 -7.82 19.74
C TYR A 469 4.37 -7.62 21.16
N PHE A 470 3.30 -6.83 21.32
CA PHE A 470 2.64 -6.62 22.61
C PHE A 470 1.71 -7.77 23.03
N GLU A 471 1.06 -8.46 22.11
CA GLU A 471 0.13 -9.55 22.46
C GLU A 471 0.85 -10.84 22.90
N ARG A 472 2.10 -11.01 22.47
CA ARG A 472 2.88 -12.25 22.64
C ARG A 472 3.81 -12.20 23.85
N ASP A 473 3.31 -11.76 25.00
CA ASP A 473 4.04 -11.72 26.28
C ASP A 473 4.70 -13.06 26.66
N ARG A 474 4.12 -14.16 26.17
CA ARG A 474 4.56 -15.54 26.44
C ARG A 474 5.51 -16.13 25.39
N ASP A 475 5.72 -15.48 24.24
CA ASP A 475 6.66 -15.98 23.23
C ASP A 475 8.10 -15.54 23.55
N SER A 476 9.01 -16.52 23.49
CA SER A 476 10.42 -16.33 23.85
C SER A 476 11.22 -15.44 22.89
N TRP A 477 10.67 -15.11 21.71
CA TRP A 477 11.36 -14.33 20.67
C TRP A 477 11.31 -12.82 20.92
N GLY A 478 10.14 -12.24 21.19
CA GLY A 478 10.01 -10.80 21.47
C GLY A 478 10.79 -10.38 22.72
N GLN A 479 10.84 -11.27 23.73
CA GLN A 479 11.62 -11.08 24.95
C GLN A 479 13.13 -10.98 24.69
N GLN A 480 13.65 -11.48 23.55
CA GLN A 480 15.08 -11.36 23.23
C GLN A 480 15.53 -9.91 23.07
N LEU A 481 14.65 -9.01 22.61
CA LEU A 481 14.97 -7.58 22.53
C LEU A 481 15.19 -6.95 23.91
N GLN A 482 14.49 -7.45 24.93
CA GLN A 482 14.68 -7.00 26.31
C GLN A 482 15.88 -7.70 26.97
N ARG A 483 16.06 -9.00 26.73
CA ARG A 483 17.13 -9.80 27.31
C ARG A 483 18.51 -9.48 26.73
N TYR A 484 18.57 -9.16 25.44
CA TYR A 484 19.80 -8.85 24.71
C TYR A 484 19.66 -7.54 23.93
N PRO A 485 19.58 -6.38 24.61
CA PRO A 485 19.21 -5.11 23.99
C PRO A 485 20.15 -4.67 22.85
N LEU A 486 21.43 -5.02 22.91
CA LEU A 486 22.40 -4.65 21.87
C LEU A 486 22.41 -5.57 20.64
N ARG A 487 21.65 -6.68 20.65
CA ARG A 487 21.68 -7.70 19.59
C ARG A 487 20.29 -8.14 19.12
N GLY A 488 19.35 -8.28 20.04
CA GLY A 488 18.07 -8.92 19.81
C GLY A 488 18.19 -10.43 19.57
N ILE A 489 17.36 -10.94 18.66
CA ILE A 489 17.28 -12.34 18.26
C ILE A 489 18.54 -12.73 17.47
N SER A 490 19.31 -13.70 17.96
CA SER A 490 20.39 -14.29 17.15
C SER A 490 19.77 -15.14 16.03
N PHE A 491 20.12 -14.88 14.77
CA PHE A 491 19.60 -15.65 13.62
C PHE A 491 20.34 -16.97 13.41
N ILE A 492 21.64 -16.98 13.66
CA ILE A 492 22.53 -18.14 13.60
C ILE A 492 23.04 -18.39 15.03
N SER A 493 23.13 -19.66 15.44
CA SER A 493 23.63 -20.00 16.79
C SER A 493 25.08 -19.52 16.96
N GLU A 494 25.38 -18.91 18.11
CA GLU A 494 26.73 -18.48 18.49
C GLU A 494 27.40 -19.51 19.42
N ASN A 495 28.74 -19.46 19.49
CA ASN A 495 29.63 -20.10 20.47
C ASN A 495 29.86 -21.60 20.34
N GLY A 496 30.40 -22.06 19.19
CA GLY A 496 30.94 -23.43 19.04
C GLY A 496 29.91 -24.56 19.15
N LYS A 497 28.64 -24.24 19.39
CA LYS A 497 27.51 -25.16 19.28
C LYS A 497 27.11 -25.25 17.81
N THR A 498 26.87 -26.48 17.34
CA THR A 498 26.33 -26.72 16.00
C THR A 498 25.08 -25.83 15.77
N PRO A 499 25.00 -25.10 14.64
CA PRO A 499 23.83 -24.28 14.34
C PRO A 499 22.55 -25.09 14.44
N ASP A 500 21.56 -24.60 15.20
CA ASP A 500 20.26 -25.27 15.26
C ASP A 500 19.56 -25.06 13.92
N ARG A 501 19.63 -26.08 13.07
CA ARG A 501 19.06 -26.08 11.71
C ARG A 501 17.55 -25.82 11.71
N ARG A 502 16.86 -26.04 12.84
CA ARG A 502 15.42 -25.77 13.03
C ARG A 502 15.11 -24.31 13.36
N LYS A 503 16.11 -23.52 13.74
CA LYS A 503 15.91 -22.14 14.18
C LYS A 503 15.30 -21.24 13.10
N PRO A 504 15.75 -21.27 11.83
CA PRO A 504 15.16 -20.44 10.79
C PRO A 504 13.66 -20.72 10.57
N GLU A 505 13.26 -21.99 10.59
CA GLU A 505 11.86 -22.40 10.54
C GLU A 505 11.06 -21.78 11.70
N LYS A 506 11.57 -21.89 12.93
CA LYS A 506 10.88 -21.34 14.11
C LYS A 506 10.75 -19.82 14.03
N LEU A 507 11.79 -19.12 13.60
CA LEU A 507 11.75 -17.67 13.42
C LEU A 507 10.76 -17.27 12.32
N TRP A 508 10.72 -18.00 11.22
CA TRP A 508 9.75 -17.77 10.14
C TRP A 508 8.30 -17.95 10.62
N LYS A 509 8.01 -18.99 11.39
CA LYS A 509 6.64 -19.34 11.79
C LYS A 509 6.14 -18.55 13.01
N TYR A 510 7.03 -18.21 13.94
CA TYR A 510 6.65 -17.79 15.29
C TYR A 510 7.23 -16.45 15.75
N ALA A 511 8.20 -15.85 15.08
CA ALA A 511 8.68 -14.52 15.47
C ALA A 511 7.83 -13.41 14.82
N ASP A 512 7.55 -12.35 15.57
CA ASP A 512 6.93 -11.14 15.02
C ASP A 512 7.96 -10.36 14.18
N TRP A 513 7.47 -9.64 13.17
CA TRP A 513 8.34 -8.95 12.22
C TRP A 513 9.04 -7.76 12.83
N TYR A 514 8.43 -7.08 13.81
CA TYR A 514 9.05 -5.97 14.53
C TYR A 514 10.34 -6.43 15.21
N SER A 515 10.30 -7.54 15.97
CA SER A 515 11.46 -8.11 16.64
C SER A 515 12.54 -8.56 15.66
N LEU A 516 12.17 -9.18 14.54
CA LEU A 516 13.12 -9.59 13.50
C LEU A 516 13.82 -8.37 12.88
N ILE A 517 13.06 -7.32 12.52
CA ILE A 517 13.61 -6.11 11.90
C ILE A 517 14.52 -5.36 12.89
N CYS A 518 14.08 -5.14 14.14
CA CYS A 518 14.90 -4.53 15.18
C CYS A 518 16.20 -5.32 15.41
N SER A 519 16.14 -6.66 15.43
CA SER A 519 17.33 -7.50 15.56
C SER A 519 18.30 -7.33 14.39
N MET A 520 17.80 -7.21 13.15
CA MET A 520 18.65 -6.91 11.98
C MET A 520 19.24 -5.49 12.06
N MET A 521 18.47 -4.49 12.49
CA MET A 521 18.96 -3.13 12.71
C MET A 521 20.05 -3.09 13.79
N LEU A 522 19.98 -3.92 14.82
CA LEU A 522 21.02 -3.99 15.86
C LEU A 522 22.29 -4.68 15.35
N GLN A 523 22.14 -5.76 14.59
CA GLN A 523 23.25 -6.60 14.14
C GLN A 523 23.99 -6.07 12.90
N HIS A 524 23.39 -5.13 12.16
CA HIS A 524 23.95 -4.62 10.92
C HIS A 524 23.95 -3.08 10.91
N PRO A 525 25.08 -2.42 10.59
CA PRO A 525 25.21 -0.96 10.68
C PRO A 525 24.29 -0.22 9.70
N ASN A 526 24.12 -0.75 8.49
CA ASN A 526 23.43 -0.08 7.38
C ASN A 526 21.96 -0.55 7.19
N VAL A 527 21.34 -1.11 8.23
CA VAL A 527 19.94 -1.55 8.19
C VAL A 527 19.04 -0.55 8.91
N TYR A 528 18.01 -0.08 8.21
CA TYR A 528 17.06 0.95 8.63
C TYR A 528 15.63 0.43 8.54
N ALA A 529 14.69 1.14 9.16
CA ALA A 529 13.27 0.95 8.92
C ALA A 529 12.57 2.33 8.88
N ASP A 530 11.54 2.46 8.06
CA ASP A 530 10.71 3.66 8.05
C ASP A 530 9.32 3.39 8.61
N ILE A 531 8.71 4.42 9.20
CA ILE A 531 7.36 4.36 9.78
C ILE A 531 6.26 4.74 8.79
N SER A 532 6.56 4.78 7.48
CA SER A 532 5.58 5.13 6.47
C SER A 532 4.45 4.10 6.40
N TYR A 533 3.32 4.47 5.82
CA TYR A 533 2.07 3.68 5.88
C TYR A 533 1.50 3.54 7.28
N ILE A 534 2.21 2.95 8.24
CA ILE A 534 1.71 2.68 9.62
C ILE A 534 1.40 3.96 10.41
N LEU A 535 2.03 5.08 10.03
CA LEU A 535 1.89 6.39 10.68
C LEU A 535 0.45 6.93 10.77
N HIS A 536 -0.43 6.48 9.88
CA HIS A 536 -1.83 6.90 9.89
C HIS A 536 -2.56 6.47 11.17
N ASP A 537 -2.16 5.36 11.78
CA ASP A 537 -2.69 4.85 13.04
C ASP A 537 -1.78 5.24 14.22
N THR A 538 -1.57 6.55 14.34
CA THR A 538 -0.66 7.18 15.29
C THR A 538 -0.85 6.70 16.74
N GLN A 539 -2.09 6.41 17.15
CA GLN A 539 -2.40 5.93 18.49
C GLN A 539 -1.82 4.55 18.77
N LYS A 540 -1.80 3.66 17.78
CA LYS A 540 -1.25 2.31 17.93
C LYS A 540 0.28 2.28 17.87
N ILE A 541 0.88 3.14 17.05
CA ILE A 541 2.33 3.08 16.82
C ILE A 541 3.15 3.91 17.82
N LEU A 542 2.61 5.02 18.34
CA LEU A 542 3.40 5.96 19.15
C LEU A 542 4.08 5.33 20.39
N PRO A 543 3.40 4.47 21.18
CA PRO A 543 4.03 3.89 22.37
C PRO A 543 5.29 3.07 22.05
N LEU A 544 5.19 2.15 21.09
CA LEU A 544 6.32 1.30 20.70
C LEU A 544 7.41 2.09 19.95
N LEU A 545 7.00 3.10 19.16
CA LEU A 545 7.95 3.99 18.48
C LEU A 545 8.80 4.74 19.51
N LYS A 546 8.18 5.35 20.55
CA LYS A 546 8.93 6.01 21.62
C LYS A 546 9.90 5.06 22.33
N GLN A 547 9.42 3.87 22.67
CA GLN A 547 10.28 2.85 23.27
C GLN A 547 11.47 2.49 22.36
N THR A 548 11.25 2.40 21.05
CA THR A 548 12.30 2.18 20.04
C THR A 548 13.31 3.34 20.02
N LEU A 549 12.82 4.59 20.08
CA LEU A 549 13.66 5.80 20.03
C LEU A 549 14.43 6.07 21.33
N CYS A 550 14.05 5.46 22.45
CA CYS A 550 14.87 5.44 23.66
C CYS A 550 16.14 4.59 23.50
N HIS A 551 16.15 3.61 22.59
CA HIS A 551 17.31 2.76 22.38
C HIS A 551 18.39 3.46 21.55
N PRO A 552 19.66 3.55 22.01
CA PRO A 552 20.71 4.37 21.41
C PRO A 552 21.07 4.01 19.96
N GLU A 553 21.03 2.72 19.60
CA GLU A 553 21.31 2.27 18.23
C GLU A 553 20.08 2.32 17.32
N LEU A 554 18.93 1.78 17.74
CA LEU A 554 17.71 1.78 16.94
C LEU A 554 17.25 3.20 16.57
N ARG A 555 17.33 4.17 17.50
CA ARG A 555 16.91 5.55 17.24
C ARG A 555 17.61 6.20 16.05
N ARG A 556 18.84 5.77 15.71
CA ARG A 556 19.63 6.29 14.58
C ARG A 556 19.26 5.62 13.25
N LYS A 557 18.41 4.59 13.29
CA LYS A 557 18.06 3.73 12.15
C LYS A 557 16.57 3.77 11.80
N VAL A 558 15.78 4.57 12.51
CA VAL A 558 14.36 4.82 12.19
C VAL A 558 14.23 6.06 11.30
N LEU A 559 13.47 5.95 10.21
CA LEU A 559 13.24 7.04 9.26
C LEU A 559 11.78 7.49 9.26
N TYR A 560 11.58 8.81 9.19
CA TYR A 560 10.25 9.37 8.93
C TYR A 560 9.86 9.22 7.47
N GLY A 561 8.66 8.70 7.22
CA GLY A 561 8.03 8.66 5.90
C GLY A 561 6.51 8.61 6.02
N THR A 562 5.76 8.94 4.96
CA THR A 562 4.29 8.96 5.01
C THR A 562 3.61 7.96 4.09
N ASP A 563 4.32 7.43 3.10
CA ASP A 563 3.74 6.65 2.02
C ASP A 563 2.69 7.47 1.23
N PHE A 564 3.03 8.76 1.05
CA PHE A 564 2.24 9.66 0.21
C PHE A 564 2.05 9.03 -1.17
N TYR A 565 0.91 9.09 -1.82
CA TYR A 565 -0.39 9.54 -1.34
C TYR A 565 -1.29 8.37 -0.95
N VAL A 566 -0.79 7.13 -0.93
CA VAL A 566 -1.58 5.89 -0.77
C VAL A 566 -2.38 5.95 0.53
N VAL A 567 -1.80 6.56 1.56
CA VAL A 567 -2.36 6.75 2.90
C VAL A 567 -3.30 7.95 3.03
N ARG A 568 -3.41 8.83 2.01
CA ARG A 568 -4.18 10.10 2.10
C ARG A 568 -5.65 9.96 2.47
N ASN A 569 -6.22 8.77 2.29
CA ASN A 569 -7.63 8.48 2.59
C ASN A 569 -7.84 8.21 4.08
N HIS A 570 -6.78 7.89 4.81
CA HIS A 570 -6.80 7.86 6.27
C HIS A 570 -6.55 9.28 6.82
N LYS A 571 -5.45 9.92 6.41
CA LYS A 571 -5.04 11.24 6.90
C LYS A 571 -4.26 12.02 5.85
N SER A 572 -4.39 13.34 5.86
CA SER A 572 -3.53 14.19 5.01
C SER A 572 -2.08 14.23 5.54
N ASP A 573 -1.09 14.43 4.68
CA ASP A 573 0.32 14.48 5.11
C ASP A 573 0.63 15.58 6.11
N LYS A 574 -0.01 16.75 5.97
CA LYS A 574 0.11 17.83 6.96
C LYS A 574 -0.44 17.42 8.32
N GLN A 575 -1.51 16.61 8.35
CA GLN A 575 -2.08 16.08 9.59
C GLN A 575 -1.15 15.03 10.19
N MET A 576 -0.68 14.09 9.38
CA MET A 576 0.29 13.07 9.78
C MET A 576 1.59 13.69 10.34
N LEU A 577 2.10 14.72 9.68
CA LEU A 577 3.24 15.50 10.16
C LEU A 577 2.94 16.17 11.51
N ALA A 578 1.81 16.88 11.63
CA ALA A 578 1.43 17.57 12.86
C ALA A 578 1.23 16.61 14.05
N GLU A 579 0.56 15.49 13.82
CA GLU A 579 0.35 14.45 14.83
C GLU A 579 1.67 13.83 15.30
N MET A 580 2.64 13.66 14.40
CA MET A 580 3.97 13.16 14.77
C MET A 580 4.82 14.14 15.52
N MET A 581 4.82 15.40 15.11
CA MET A 581 5.48 16.48 15.85
C MET A 581 4.86 16.69 17.23
N ASN A 582 3.55 16.43 17.39
CA ASN A 582 2.89 16.47 18.69
C ASN A 582 3.15 15.20 19.53
N GLY A 583 3.25 14.06 18.87
CA GLY A 583 3.44 12.77 19.54
C GLY A 583 4.85 12.56 20.06
N LEU A 584 5.87 13.09 19.38
CA LEU A 584 7.30 12.94 19.70
C LEU A 584 7.89 14.21 20.32
N SER A 585 9.02 14.09 21.02
CA SER A 585 9.84 15.26 21.38
C SER A 585 10.45 15.90 20.12
N THR A 586 10.90 17.15 20.24
CA THR A 586 11.58 17.84 19.14
C THR A 586 12.83 17.07 18.70
N GLU A 587 13.61 16.56 19.64
CA GLU A 587 14.84 15.81 19.41
C GLU A 587 14.56 14.45 18.76
N GLU A 588 13.51 13.76 19.21
CA GLU A 588 13.05 12.49 18.63
C GLU A 588 12.62 12.68 17.18
N PHE A 589 11.80 13.71 16.91
CA PHE A 589 11.36 14.02 15.56
C PHE A 589 12.52 14.46 14.66
N ASP A 590 13.40 15.33 15.14
CA ASP A 590 14.57 15.79 14.39
C ASP A 590 15.53 14.63 14.08
N GLN A 591 15.67 13.66 14.99
CA GLN A 591 16.44 12.44 14.75
C GLN A 591 15.92 11.68 13.52
N ILE A 592 14.64 11.33 13.49
CA ILE A 592 14.08 10.46 12.44
C ILE A 592 13.77 11.21 11.13
N ALA A 593 13.56 12.53 11.18
CA ALA A 593 13.10 13.33 10.05
C ALA A 593 14.16 14.27 9.47
N ARG A 594 15.28 14.51 10.17
CA ARG A 594 16.36 15.41 9.69
C ARG A 594 17.72 14.74 9.67
N LEU A 595 18.11 14.05 10.75
CA LEU A 595 19.45 13.47 10.90
C LEU A 595 19.57 12.10 10.22
N ASN A 596 18.77 11.11 10.61
CA ASN A 596 18.85 9.76 10.05
C ASN A 596 18.65 9.72 8.53
N PRO A 597 17.71 10.49 7.93
CA PRO A 597 17.58 10.56 6.48
C PRO A 597 18.85 11.01 5.77
N ARG A 598 19.65 11.90 6.37
CA ARG A 598 20.91 12.38 5.78
C ARG A 598 21.95 11.29 5.75
N THR A 599 22.11 10.55 6.85
CA THR A 599 23.00 9.38 6.89
C THR A 599 22.55 8.30 5.90
N PHE A 600 21.24 8.04 5.82
CA PHE A 600 20.68 7.07 4.90
C PHE A 600 20.96 7.44 3.43
N LEU A 601 20.80 8.72 3.07
CA LEU A 601 20.98 9.25 1.71
C LEU A 601 22.41 9.73 1.39
N ASN A 602 23.38 9.56 2.32
CA ASN A 602 24.75 10.07 2.20
C ASN A 602 24.86 11.59 1.98
N LEU A 603 24.00 12.35 2.65
CA LEU A 603 24.02 13.80 2.65
C LEU A 603 24.93 14.33 3.77
N LYS A 604 25.43 15.56 3.61
CA LYS A 604 26.18 16.24 4.66
C LYS A 604 25.29 16.45 5.90
N ILE A 605 25.84 16.07 7.06
CA ILE A 605 25.27 16.24 8.41
C ILE A 605 25.83 17.52 9.02
#